data_AF-A0A1Y4WGA2-F1
#
_entry.id   AF-A0A1Y4WGA2-F1
#
_cell.length_a   1.000
_cell.length_b   1.000
_cell.length_c   1.000
_cell.angle_alpha   90.00
_cell.angle_beta   90.00
_cell.angle_gamma   90.00
#
_symmetry.space_group_name_H-M   'P 1'
#
loop_
_entity.id
_entity.type
_entity.pdbx_description
1 polymer ?
#
loop_
_entity_poly.entity_id
_entity_poly.type
_entity_poly.pdbx_seq_one_letter_code
_entity_poly.pdbx_strand_id
1 'polypeptide(L)'
;MNRKWYFLEYVGALICAFMANIEYQFSYMNGIHLLLWIIYFGVFLYFKEHILYCVLNVLMALSVCLSLIIGIITNPQPVCIIFDSIMMIFLLVLAIVLFIKRRAVNPNNQILNELKYTIRDGNGTVEHPYILDENSLPPLWKEMIDEQNHKVSYALNGAGQEYKDFSLNIEDYILAGNKHKKQELGGYWIYQSDMPVFKNEGTLWIKTVIYLSYPDCQLLYELLKDYKQWQTIQKNILSLSKMSYEEGYSLLRKHQISKQHCQVLFKVLGMTDYILSSSVILDLVKNKFHLSRYQEAMEYQEGMLYCVYCFTYQGQWFQCILEDNWKIYPILYEPSSYYGQGIYQSFGKDFV
;
A
#
# COMPACT_ATOMS: atom_id res chain seq x y z
N MET A 1 -3.73 -34.27 1.06
CA MET A 1 -2.70 -35.33 1.18
C MET A 1 -1.46 -34.74 1.85
N ASN A 2 -0.88 -35.45 2.81
CA ASN A 2 0.04 -34.88 3.81
C ASN A 2 1.49 -34.86 3.29
N ARG A 3 2.10 -33.67 3.15
CA ARG A 3 3.41 -33.41 2.48
C ARG A 3 4.59 -34.24 3.01
N LYS A 4 4.49 -34.76 4.23
CA LYS A 4 5.53 -35.61 4.86
C LYS A 4 5.73 -36.96 4.14
N TRP A 5 4.68 -37.50 3.50
CA TRP A 5 4.76 -38.81 2.85
C TRP A 5 5.59 -38.79 1.55
N TYR A 6 5.46 -37.73 0.75
CA TYR A 6 6.28 -37.56 -0.46
C TYR A 6 7.77 -37.42 -0.16
N PHE A 7 8.14 -36.72 0.91
CA PHE A 7 9.55 -36.59 1.29
C PHE A 7 10.16 -37.95 1.66
N LEU A 8 9.43 -38.76 2.44
CA LEU A 8 9.86 -40.09 2.86
C LEU A 8 9.98 -41.07 1.70
N GLU A 9 9.04 -41.06 0.75
CA GLU A 9 9.10 -41.91 -0.45
C GLU A 9 10.29 -41.54 -1.36
N TYR A 10 10.57 -40.25 -1.54
CA TYR A 10 11.71 -39.80 -2.36
C TYR A 10 13.07 -40.03 -1.68
N VAL A 11 13.17 -39.80 -0.37
CA VAL A 11 14.38 -40.14 0.41
C VAL A 11 14.61 -41.66 0.39
N GLY A 12 13.54 -42.46 0.47
CA GLY A 12 13.59 -43.90 0.32
C GLY A 12 14.12 -44.32 -1.06
N ALA A 13 13.63 -43.72 -2.15
CA ALA A 13 14.10 -44.00 -3.51
C ALA A 13 15.58 -43.62 -3.72
N LEU A 14 16.04 -42.49 -3.15
CA LEU A 14 17.45 -42.06 -3.18
C LEU A 14 18.35 -43.02 -2.39
N ILE A 15 17.90 -43.52 -1.24
CA ILE A 15 18.64 -44.52 -0.45
C ILE A 15 18.70 -45.85 -1.20
N CYS A 16 17.62 -46.28 -1.86
CA CYS A 16 17.63 -47.49 -2.70
C CYS A 16 18.58 -47.36 -3.90
N ALA A 17 18.61 -46.20 -4.56
CA ALA A 17 19.55 -45.92 -5.65
C ALA A 17 21.01 -45.90 -5.15
N PHE A 18 21.26 -45.40 -3.93
CA PHE A 18 22.57 -45.41 -3.29
C PHE A 18 23.03 -46.82 -2.89
N MET A 19 22.12 -47.64 -2.34
CA MET A 19 22.40 -49.03 -1.99
C MET A 19 22.71 -49.86 -3.24
N ALA A 20 21.97 -49.66 -4.33
CA ALA A 20 22.31 -50.24 -5.63
C ALA A 20 23.69 -49.77 -6.13
N ASN A 21 24.05 -48.50 -5.93
CA ASN A 21 25.37 -47.96 -6.28
C ASN A 21 26.52 -48.69 -5.54
N ILE A 22 26.34 -48.95 -4.24
CA ILE A 22 27.29 -49.69 -3.39
C ILE A 22 27.43 -51.14 -3.85
N GLU A 23 26.31 -51.81 -4.16
CA GLU A 23 26.26 -53.23 -4.50
C GLU A 23 26.89 -53.53 -5.88
N TYR A 24 26.79 -52.59 -6.83
CA TYR A 24 27.36 -52.72 -8.18
C TYR A 24 28.73 -52.05 -8.36
N GLN A 25 29.39 -51.59 -7.28
CA GLN A 25 30.69 -50.92 -7.30
C GLN A 25 30.81 -49.77 -8.32
N PHE A 26 29.74 -49.00 -8.51
CA PHE A 26 29.84 -47.77 -9.27
C PHE A 26 30.63 -46.76 -8.43
N SER A 27 31.88 -46.49 -8.80
CA SER A 27 32.84 -45.71 -7.99
C SER A 27 32.54 -44.21 -7.89
N TYR A 28 31.30 -43.78 -8.14
CA TYR A 28 31.03 -42.44 -8.64
C TYR A 28 30.07 -41.60 -7.79
N MET A 29 29.12 -42.19 -7.06
CA MET A 29 28.39 -41.43 -6.04
C MET A 29 29.15 -41.46 -4.72
N ASN A 30 30.22 -40.66 -4.62
CA ASN A 30 30.75 -40.30 -3.30
C ASN A 30 29.61 -39.70 -2.47
N GLY A 31 29.50 -40.08 -1.19
CA GLY A 31 28.36 -39.75 -0.30
C GLY A 31 27.99 -38.26 -0.25
N ILE A 32 28.90 -37.37 -0.68
CA ILE A 32 28.68 -35.93 -0.88
C ILE A 32 27.60 -35.64 -1.93
N HIS A 33 27.54 -36.37 -3.05
CA HIS A 33 26.52 -36.15 -4.08
C HIS A 33 25.12 -36.51 -3.58
N LEU A 34 24.98 -37.60 -2.83
CA LEU A 34 23.72 -37.98 -2.18
C LEU A 34 23.27 -36.92 -1.17
N LEU A 35 24.20 -36.41 -0.37
CA LEU A 35 23.95 -35.34 0.59
C LEU A 35 23.44 -34.06 -0.10
N LEU A 36 24.07 -33.67 -1.21
CA LEU A 36 23.67 -32.50 -2.01
C LEU A 36 22.27 -32.68 -2.62
N TRP A 37 21.92 -33.88 -3.08
CA TRP A 37 20.58 -34.20 -3.54
C TRP A 37 19.52 -34.13 -2.45
N ILE A 38 19.82 -34.67 -1.26
CA ILE A 38 18.91 -34.61 -0.10
C ILE A 38 18.70 -33.15 0.33
N ILE A 39 19.76 -32.34 0.37
CA ILE A 39 19.67 -30.91 0.67
C ILE A 39 18.85 -30.18 -0.39
N TYR A 40 19.09 -30.46 -1.68
CA TYR A 40 18.35 -29.85 -2.79
C TYR A 40 16.85 -30.13 -2.70
N PHE A 41 16.46 -31.39 -2.49
CA PHE A 41 15.04 -31.74 -2.35
C PHE A 41 14.41 -31.23 -1.05
N GLY A 42 15.18 -31.19 0.05
CA GLY A 42 14.76 -30.56 1.30
C GLY A 42 14.43 -29.07 1.11
N VAL A 43 15.30 -28.34 0.40
CA VAL A 43 15.09 -26.92 0.09
C VAL A 43 13.96 -26.74 -0.93
N PHE A 44 13.83 -27.60 -1.94
CA PHE A 44 12.74 -27.59 -2.93
C PHE A 44 11.35 -27.71 -2.30
N LEU A 45 11.21 -28.59 -1.31
CA LEU A 45 9.92 -28.84 -0.65
C LEU A 45 9.52 -27.76 0.36
N TYR A 46 10.51 -27.04 0.92
CA TYR A 46 10.28 -26.03 1.96
C TYR A 46 10.24 -24.58 1.43
N PHE A 47 11.11 -24.24 0.48
CA PHE A 47 11.30 -22.88 -0.01
C PHE A 47 10.87 -22.79 -1.47
N LYS A 48 9.56 -22.86 -1.71
CA LYS A 48 9.03 -22.50 -3.02
C LYS A 48 9.35 -21.02 -3.29
N GLU A 49 9.97 -20.75 -4.44
CA GLU A 49 9.99 -19.43 -5.11
C GLU A 49 10.93 -18.34 -4.53
N HIS A 50 11.99 -18.70 -3.78
CA HIS A 50 13.05 -17.74 -3.41
C HIS A 50 14.25 -17.76 -4.37
N ILE A 51 14.98 -16.63 -4.46
CA ILE A 51 16.23 -16.48 -5.26
C ILE A 51 17.26 -17.57 -4.96
N LEU A 52 17.26 -18.04 -3.71
CA LEU A 52 18.10 -19.13 -3.22
C LEU A 52 17.91 -20.42 -4.03
N TYR A 53 16.71 -20.68 -4.53
CA TYR A 53 16.38 -21.85 -5.34
C TYR A 53 17.04 -21.79 -6.74
N CYS A 54 17.11 -20.61 -7.36
CA CYS A 54 17.81 -20.44 -8.64
C CYS A 54 19.32 -20.64 -8.47
N VAL A 55 19.91 -20.09 -7.40
CA VAL A 55 21.33 -20.26 -7.08
C VAL A 55 21.64 -21.73 -6.78
N LEU A 56 20.79 -22.42 -6.03
CA LEU A 56 20.96 -23.84 -5.72
C LEU A 56 20.91 -24.73 -6.97
N ASN A 57 20.03 -24.43 -7.93
CA ASN A 57 19.97 -25.14 -9.22
C ASN A 57 21.26 -25.00 -10.03
N VAL A 58 21.83 -23.79 -10.07
CA VAL A 58 23.10 -23.54 -10.77
C VAL A 58 24.25 -24.28 -10.09
N LEU A 59 24.30 -24.26 -8.75
CA LEU A 59 25.31 -25.00 -7.98
C LEU A 59 25.18 -26.52 -8.18
N MET A 60 23.96 -27.04 -8.27
CA MET A 60 23.73 -28.46 -8.58
C MET A 60 24.20 -28.82 -9.98
N ALA A 61 23.87 -28.02 -11.00
CA ALA A 61 24.36 -28.23 -12.36
C ALA A 61 25.89 -28.20 -12.44
N LEU A 62 26.54 -27.26 -11.74
CA LEU A 62 28.01 -27.21 -11.65
C LEU A 62 28.60 -28.44 -10.95
N SER A 63 27.94 -28.95 -9.90
CA SER A 63 28.42 -30.16 -9.19
C SER A 63 28.29 -31.42 -10.04
N VAL A 64 27.23 -31.55 -10.85
CA VAL A 64 27.07 -32.65 -11.81
C VAL A 64 28.09 -32.54 -12.94
N CYS A 65 28.37 -31.33 -13.45
CA CYS A 65 29.44 -31.11 -14.43
C CYS A 65 30.82 -31.54 -13.90
N LEU A 66 31.13 -31.16 -12.65
CA LEU A 66 32.40 -31.49 -12.03
C LEU A 66 32.54 -33.00 -11.85
N SER A 67 31.46 -33.66 -11.41
CA SER A 67 31.38 -35.12 -11.32
C SER A 67 31.67 -35.72 -12.70
N LEU A 68 30.98 -35.26 -13.76
CA LEU A 68 31.09 -35.82 -15.11
C LEU A 68 32.53 -35.75 -15.63
N ILE A 69 33.20 -34.61 -15.42
CA ILE A 69 34.60 -34.41 -15.80
C ILE A 69 35.50 -35.40 -15.05
N ILE A 70 35.29 -35.59 -13.74
CA ILE A 70 36.05 -36.53 -12.92
C ILE A 70 35.79 -37.98 -13.36
N GLY A 71 34.54 -38.33 -13.70
CA GLY A 71 34.15 -39.66 -14.17
C GLY A 71 34.77 -40.00 -15.52
N ILE A 72 34.79 -39.06 -16.46
CA ILE A 72 35.46 -39.21 -17.76
C ILE A 72 36.98 -39.41 -17.58
N ILE A 73 37.59 -38.71 -16.64
CA ILE A 73 39.05 -38.79 -16.39
C ILE A 73 39.44 -40.08 -15.67
N THR A 74 38.61 -40.57 -14.74
CA THR A 74 38.98 -41.67 -13.84
C THR A 74 38.43 -43.04 -14.25
N ASN A 75 37.26 -43.13 -14.88
CA ASN A 75 36.68 -44.39 -15.37
C ASN A 75 35.58 -44.15 -16.43
N PRO A 76 35.88 -44.17 -17.74
CA PRO A 76 34.97 -43.73 -18.80
C PRO A 76 33.96 -44.84 -19.15
N GLN A 77 33.02 -45.13 -18.24
CA GLN A 77 31.88 -45.99 -18.56
C GLN A 77 30.79 -45.19 -19.30
N PRO A 78 30.36 -45.61 -20.51
CA PRO A 78 29.41 -44.85 -21.33
C PRO A 78 28.07 -44.58 -20.67
N VAL A 79 27.60 -45.51 -19.83
CA VAL A 79 26.28 -45.43 -19.17
C VAL A 79 26.22 -44.28 -18.17
N CYS A 80 27.30 -44.04 -17.42
CA CYS A 80 27.37 -42.96 -16.42
C CYS A 80 27.39 -41.58 -17.10
N ILE A 81 28.15 -41.45 -18.18
CA ILE A 81 28.23 -40.21 -18.97
C ILE A 81 26.85 -39.84 -19.56
N ILE A 82 26.11 -40.84 -20.04
CA ILE A 82 24.76 -40.64 -20.59
C ILE A 82 23.79 -40.20 -19.48
N PHE A 83 23.82 -40.83 -18.30
CA PHE A 83 22.92 -40.50 -17.20
C PHE A 83 23.11 -39.07 -16.67
N ASP A 84 24.35 -38.67 -16.42
CA ASP A 84 24.66 -37.32 -15.93
C ASP A 84 24.35 -36.23 -16.96
N SER A 85 24.56 -36.53 -18.25
CA SER A 85 24.21 -35.62 -19.34
C SER A 85 22.70 -35.39 -19.42
N ILE A 86 21.88 -36.44 -19.25
CA ILE A 86 20.41 -36.34 -19.22
C ILE A 86 19.95 -35.51 -18.01
N MET A 87 20.54 -35.74 -16.83
CA MET A 87 20.21 -35.00 -15.62
C MET A 87 20.59 -33.51 -15.72
N MET A 88 21.74 -33.19 -16.31
CA MET A 88 22.15 -31.82 -16.62
C MET A 88 21.15 -31.09 -17.51
N ILE A 89 20.71 -31.74 -18.60
CA ILE A 89 19.73 -31.17 -19.52
C ILE A 89 18.40 -30.91 -18.81
N PHE A 90 17.94 -31.86 -17.98
CA PHE A 90 16.69 -31.71 -17.23
C PHE A 90 16.75 -30.53 -16.24
N LEU A 91 17.85 -30.39 -15.50
CA LEU A 91 18.04 -29.28 -14.55
C LEU A 91 18.15 -27.93 -15.25
N LEU A 92 18.84 -27.87 -16.38
CA LEU A 92 18.96 -26.64 -17.18
C LEU A 92 17.61 -26.20 -17.74
N VAL A 93 16.83 -27.14 -18.31
CA VAL A 93 15.48 -26.87 -18.82
C VAL A 93 14.56 -26.40 -17.69
N LEU A 94 14.61 -27.04 -16.52
CA LEU A 94 13.82 -26.63 -15.36
C LEU A 94 14.17 -25.20 -14.91
N ALA A 95 15.47 -24.86 -14.85
CA ALA A 95 15.93 -23.51 -14.50
C ALA A 95 15.44 -22.46 -15.52
N ILE A 96 15.51 -22.77 -16.82
CA ILE A 96 15.02 -21.89 -17.89
C ILE A 96 13.51 -21.69 -17.81
N VAL A 97 12.72 -22.76 -17.62
CA VAL A 97 11.26 -22.67 -17.49
C VAL A 97 10.87 -21.84 -16.27
N LEU A 98 11.55 -22.01 -15.13
CA LEU A 98 11.31 -21.21 -13.93
C LEU A 98 11.69 -19.74 -14.14
N PHE A 99 12.78 -19.48 -14.86
CA PHE A 99 13.20 -18.12 -15.19
C PHE A 99 12.18 -17.43 -16.11
N ILE A 100 11.67 -18.13 -17.13
CA ILE A 100 10.63 -17.63 -18.04
C ILE A 100 9.33 -17.39 -17.27
N LYS A 101 8.90 -18.32 -16.41
CA LYS A 101 7.66 -18.19 -15.64
C LYS A 101 7.72 -17.00 -14.67
N ARG A 102 8.87 -16.76 -14.03
CA ARG A 102 9.09 -15.57 -13.18
C ARG A 102 9.10 -14.27 -13.99
N ARG A 103 9.65 -14.28 -15.21
CA ARG A 103 9.64 -13.12 -16.11
C ARG A 103 8.24 -12.82 -16.67
N ALA A 104 7.39 -13.85 -16.80
CA ALA A 104 6.01 -13.72 -17.27
C ALA A 104 5.04 -13.19 -16.20
N VAL A 105 5.35 -13.39 -14.90
CA VAL A 105 4.62 -12.76 -13.80
C VAL A 105 5.25 -11.39 -13.53
N ASN A 106 4.82 -10.38 -14.27
CA ASN A 106 5.11 -8.99 -13.91
C ASN A 106 4.25 -8.65 -12.68
N PRO A 107 4.82 -8.46 -11.46
CA PRO A 107 4.04 -8.19 -10.25
C PRO A 107 3.07 -7.01 -10.44
N ASN A 108 3.47 -6.04 -11.26
CA ASN A 108 2.69 -4.86 -11.63
C ASN A 108 1.35 -5.21 -12.33
N ASN A 109 1.32 -6.22 -13.20
CA ASN A 109 0.07 -6.64 -13.89
C ASN A 109 -0.87 -7.46 -13.00
N GLN A 110 -0.34 -8.09 -11.95
CA GLN A 110 -1.15 -8.83 -10.99
C GLN A 110 -1.88 -7.87 -10.05
N ILE A 111 -1.16 -6.85 -9.58
CA ILE A 111 -1.66 -5.80 -8.68
C ILE A 111 -2.89 -5.07 -9.26
N LEU A 112 -2.86 -4.66 -10.55
CA LEU A 112 -4.00 -3.99 -11.16
C LEU A 112 -5.23 -4.90 -11.35
N ASN A 113 -4.99 -6.20 -11.58
CA ASN A 113 -6.08 -7.17 -11.70
C ASN A 113 -6.70 -7.52 -10.34
N GLU A 114 -5.90 -7.53 -9.27
CA GLU A 114 -6.39 -7.68 -7.89
C GLU A 114 -7.20 -6.44 -7.46
N LEU A 115 -6.78 -5.24 -7.88
CA LEU A 115 -7.49 -4.00 -7.59
C LEU A 115 -8.89 -3.92 -8.17
N LYS A 116 -9.17 -4.57 -9.32
CA LYS A 116 -10.48 -4.48 -9.99
C LYS A 116 -11.65 -4.76 -9.05
N TYR A 117 -11.45 -5.65 -8.08
CA TYR A 117 -12.48 -6.03 -7.11
C TYR A 117 -12.58 -5.10 -5.89
N THR A 118 -11.64 -4.16 -5.75
CA THR A 118 -11.60 -3.17 -4.66
C THR A 118 -12.01 -1.78 -5.10
N ILE A 119 -12.14 -1.55 -6.43
CA ILE A 119 -12.59 -0.26 -6.96
C ILE A 119 -14.08 -0.11 -6.66
N ARG A 120 -14.41 0.92 -5.88
CA ARG A 120 -15.79 1.28 -5.54
C ARG A 120 -16.40 2.23 -6.57
N ASP A 121 -15.58 3.13 -7.12
CA ASP A 121 -16.01 4.18 -8.05
C ASP A 121 -14.84 4.68 -8.91
N GLY A 122 -15.14 5.42 -9.97
CA GLY A 122 -14.18 6.02 -10.88
C GLY A 122 -13.73 5.11 -12.03
N ASN A 123 -12.99 5.69 -12.97
CA ASN A 123 -12.46 4.99 -14.14
C ASN A 123 -10.94 5.15 -14.30
N GLY A 124 -10.26 5.70 -13.28
CA GLY A 124 -8.81 5.87 -13.24
C GLY A 124 -8.30 7.06 -14.06
N THR A 125 -9.21 7.86 -14.63
CA THR A 125 -8.86 9.12 -15.29
C THR A 125 -8.64 10.22 -14.26
N VAL A 126 -8.08 11.33 -14.72
CA VAL A 126 -7.89 12.54 -13.91
C VAL A 126 -9.23 13.10 -13.37
N GLU A 127 -10.25 13.11 -14.23
CA GLU A 127 -11.58 13.65 -13.91
C GLU A 127 -12.34 12.71 -12.96
N HIS A 128 -12.12 11.41 -13.12
CA HIS A 128 -12.77 10.36 -12.34
C HIS A 128 -11.73 9.34 -11.82
N PRO A 129 -10.88 9.73 -10.85
CA PRO A 129 -9.89 8.84 -10.27
C PRO A 129 -10.56 7.65 -9.59
N TYR A 130 -9.87 6.52 -9.53
CA TYR A 130 -10.38 5.36 -8.81
C TYR A 130 -10.48 5.64 -7.31
N ILE A 131 -11.61 5.29 -6.72
CA ILE A 131 -11.81 5.29 -5.28
C ILE A 131 -11.85 3.83 -4.82
N LEU A 132 -10.92 3.47 -3.93
CA LEU A 132 -10.76 2.11 -3.45
C LEU A 132 -11.52 1.89 -2.15
N ASP A 133 -12.02 0.68 -1.94
CA ASP A 133 -12.57 0.25 -0.65
C ASP A 133 -11.43 -0.21 0.28
N GLU A 134 -11.08 0.64 1.25
CA GLU A 134 -9.96 0.42 2.18
C GLU A 134 -10.09 -0.91 2.98
N ASN A 135 -11.31 -1.41 3.17
CA ASN A 135 -11.56 -2.65 3.90
C ASN A 135 -11.14 -3.90 3.11
N SER A 136 -11.21 -3.84 1.78
CA SER A 136 -10.90 -4.96 0.89
C SER A 136 -9.54 -4.85 0.19
N LEU A 137 -8.76 -3.80 0.50
CA LEU A 137 -7.44 -3.58 -0.10
C LEU A 137 -6.43 -4.71 0.22
N PRO A 138 -5.69 -5.20 -0.79
CA PRO A 138 -4.55 -6.08 -0.58
C PRO A 138 -3.46 -5.43 0.30
N PRO A 139 -2.68 -6.21 1.07
CA PRO A 139 -1.66 -5.68 1.97
C PRO A 139 -0.66 -4.72 1.31
N LEU A 140 -0.15 -5.06 0.12
CA LEU A 140 0.80 -4.23 -0.62
C LEU A 140 0.22 -2.85 -1.01
N TRP A 141 -1.09 -2.77 -1.27
CA TRP A 141 -1.75 -1.49 -1.54
C TRP A 141 -1.94 -0.66 -0.29
N LYS A 142 -2.20 -1.30 0.85
CA LYS A 142 -2.26 -0.62 2.14
C LYS A 142 -0.92 0.02 2.47
N GLU A 143 0.17 -0.75 2.34
CA GLU A 143 1.54 -0.25 2.53
C GLU A 143 1.84 0.94 1.61
N MET A 144 1.50 0.86 0.33
CA MET A 144 1.71 1.97 -0.60
C MET A 144 0.87 3.21 -0.23
N ILE A 145 -0.40 3.05 0.14
CA ILE A 145 -1.24 4.17 0.57
C ILE A 145 -0.70 4.79 1.87
N ASP A 146 -0.23 3.97 2.81
CA ASP A 146 0.37 4.42 4.06
C ASP A 146 1.65 5.22 3.80
N GLU A 147 2.49 4.79 2.87
CA GLU A 147 3.65 5.55 2.42
C GLU A 147 3.27 6.92 1.82
N GLN A 148 2.23 6.97 0.99
CA GLN A 148 1.76 8.24 0.42
C GLN A 148 1.13 9.14 1.50
N ASN A 149 0.36 8.57 2.42
CA ASN A 149 -0.22 9.28 3.57
C ASN A 149 0.89 9.89 4.45
N HIS A 150 1.96 9.16 4.70
CA HIS A 150 3.11 9.67 5.47
C HIS A 150 3.74 10.88 4.80
N LYS A 151 3.95 10.83 3.47
CA LYS A 151 4.52 11.96 2.69
C LYS A 151 3.64 13.20 2.79
N VAL A 152 2.33 13.03 2.60
CA VAL A 152 1.36 14.13 2.67
C VAL A 152 1.31 14.72 4.08
N SER A 153 1.20 13.89 5.11
CA SER A 153 1.19 14.34 6.51
C SER A 153 2.44 15.14 6.88
N TYR A 154 3.62 14.59 6.57
CA TYR A 154 4.91 15.19 6.91
C TYR A 154 5.02 16.62 6.35
N ALA A 155 4.62 16.81 5.10
CA ALA A 155 4.66 18.10 4.45
C ALA A 155 3.64 19.10 5.00
N LEU A 156 2.39 18.68 5.20
CA LEU A 156 1.34 19.56 5.74
C LEU A 156 1.58 19.95 7.20
N ASN A 157 2.39 19.18 7.93
CA ASN A 157 2.86 19.50 9.28
C ASN A 157 4.16 20.33 9.30
N GLY A 158 4.54 20.94 8.18
CA GLY A 158 5.59 21.96 8.14
C GLY A 158 7.02 21.44 8.16
N ALA A 159 7.21 20.14 7.98
CA ALA A 159 8.54 19.57 7.84
C ALA A 159 8.99 19.71 6.38
N GLY A 160 9.61 20.86 6.08
CA GLY A 160 10.14 21.18 4.76
C GLY A 160 11.67 21.26 4.77
N GLN A 161 12.30 20.53 3.84
CA GLN A 161 13.66 20.68 3.30
C GLN A 161 14.71 19.58 3.58
N GLU A 162 14.50 18.65 4.52
CA GLU A 162 15.53 17.64 4.84
C GLU A 162 15.03 16.19 4.88
N TYR A 163 13.86 15.87 4.31
CA TYR A 163 13.43 14.48 4.23
C TYR A 163 14.03 13.77 3.02
N LYS A 164 15.31 13.41 3.11
CA LYS A 164 15.94 12.46 2.20
C LYS A 164 15.79 11.05 2.74
N ASP A 165 14.63 10.43 2.52
CA ASP A 165 14.55 8.99 2.61
C ASP A 165 14.89 8.37 1.24
N PHE A 166 16.15 7.95 1.11
CA PHE A 166 16.69 7.30 -0.09
C PHE A 166 16.05 5.93 -0.39
N SER A 167 15.24 5.38 0.51
CA SER A 167 14.49 4.15 0.26
C SER A 167 13.26 4.35 -0.63
N LEU A 168 12.79 5.60 -0.78
CA LEU A 168 11.50 5.91 -1.40
C LEU A 168 11.58 6.43 -2.85
N ASN A 169 12.78 6.53 -3.45
CA ASN A 169 13.01 7.03 -4.83
C ASN A 169 12.25 8.35 -5.16
N ILE A 170 12.27 9.30 -4.22
CA ILE A 170 11.70 10.64 -4.42
C ILE A 170 12.86 11.58 -4.75
N GLU A 171 12.89 12.09 -5.98
CA GLU A 171 13.55 13.37 -6.20
C GLU A 171 12.67 14.46 -5.56
N ASP A 172 13.20 15.06 -4.50
CA ASP A 172 12.61 16.12 -3.68
C ASP A 172 11.94 17.22 -4.53
N TYR A 173 10.61 17.22 -4.58
CA TYR A 173 9.84 18.43 -4.83
C TYR A 173 8.85 18.60 -3.69
N ILE A 174 9.38 18.76 -2.48
CA ILE A 174 8.71 18.98 -1.19
C ILE A 174 7.26 19.43 -1.35
N LEU A 175 6.33 18.64 -0.86
CA LEU A 175 4.90 18.97 -0.79
C LEU A 175 4.61 20.21 0.06
N ALA A 176 5.55 20.84 0.77
CA ALA A 176 5.30 22.02 1.61
C ALA A 176 5.66 23.34 0.89
N GLY A 177 4.69 24.24 0.76
CA GLY A 177 4.76 25.59 0.20
C GLY A 177 4.75 26.68 1.28
N ASN A 178 4.15 27.84 0.97
CA ASN A 178 4.04 28.95 1.91
C ASN A 178 3.35 28.57 3.23
N LYS A 179 3.74 29.29 4.29
CA LYS A 179 3.18 29.16 5.63
C LYS A 179 2.22 30.29 5.96
N HIS A 180 1.07 29.94 6.52
CA HIS A 180 0.03 30.88 6.94
C HIS A 180 -0.10 30.82 8.46
N LYS A 181 0.28 31.90 9.13
CA LYS A 181 0.25 31.99 10.60
C LYS A 181 -1.11 32.49 11.10
N LYS A 182 -1.38 32.26 12.39
CA LYS A 182 -2.56 32.78 13.13
C LYS A 182 -3.90 32.26 12.58
N GLN A 183 -3.94 31.00 12.15
CA GLN A 183 -5.15 30.35 11.62
C GLN A 183 -5.90 29.63 12.74
N GLU A 184 -6.31 30.38 13.77
CA GLU A 184 -6.91 29.83 15.00
C GLU A 184 -8.28 29.18 14.76
N LEU A 185 -8.97 29.53 13.67
CA LEU A 185 -10.25 28.94 13.30
C LEU A 185 -10.10 27.76 12.34
N GLY A 186 -8.88 27.44 11.92
CA GLY A 186 -8.64 26.54 10.79
C GLY A 186 -9.15 27.14 9.48
N GLY A 187 -9.44 26.29 8.50
CA GLY A 187 -9.92 26.70 7.20
C GLY A 187 -9.72 25.59 6.18
N TYR A 188 -9.86 25.92 4.90
CA TYR A 188 -9.64 24.96 3.84
C TYR A 188 -8.92 25.56 2.66
N TRP A 189 -8.36 24.67 1.87
CA TRP A 189 -7.79 24.97 0.57
C TRP A 189 -8.57 24.26 -0.51
N ILE A 190 -8.91 24.97 -1.58
CA ILE A 190 -9.43 24.37 -2.81
C ILE A 190 -8.36 24.53 -3.89
N TYR A 191 -7.87 23.41 -4.43
CA TYR A 191 -6.88 23.41 -5.51
C TYR A 191 -7.62 23.42 -6.85
N GLN A 192 -7.70 24.59 -7.48
CA GLN A 192 -8.59 24.84 -8.61
C GLN A 192 -7.96 24.58 -9.98
N SER A 193 -6.63 24.61 -10.10
CA SER A 193 -6.00 24.50 -11.41
C SER A 193 -4.54 24.04 -11.32
N ASP A 194 -4.15 23.35 -12.39
CA ASP A 194 -2.81 22.82 -12.67
C ASP A 194 -2.54 21.47 -12.02
N MET A 195 -3.09 20.44 -12.68
CA MET A 195 -2.60 19.07 -12.59
C MET A 195 -1.06 19.08 -12.64
N PRO A 196 -0.38 18.23 -11.86
CA PRO A 196 1.06 18.10 -11.97
C PRO A 196 1.48 17.91 -13.43
N VAL A 197 2.39 18.77 -13.89
CA VAL A 197 2.87 18.80 -15.29
C VAL A 197 3.52 17.46 -15.67
N PHE A 198 4.09 16.78 -14.68
CA PHE A 198 4.74 15.48 -14.83
C PHE A 198 3.84 14.36 -14.32
N LYS A 199 3.59 13.35 -15.16
CA LYS A 199 2.76 12.16 -14.83
C LYS A 199 3.65 10.94 -14.61
N ASN A 200 4.66 11.08 -13.77
CA ASN A 200 5.49 9.94 -13.38
C ASN A 200 4.72 9.08 -12.38
N GLU A 201 5.13 7.83 -12.20
CA GLU A 201 4.55 6.95 -11.19
C GLU A 201 4.77 7.54 -9.78
N GLY A 202 3.75 7.51 -8.93
CA GLY A 202 3.80 8.10 -7.58
C GLY A 202 3.64 9.62 -7.53
N THR A 203 3.27 10.28 -8.63
CA THR A 203 2.98 11.72 -8.64
C THR A 203 1.75 11.98 -7.78
N LEU A 204 1.85 12.93 -6.85
CA LEU A 204 0.76 13.37 -5.99
C LEU A 204 0.04 14.58 -6.58
N TRP A 205 -1.26 14.68 -6.33
CA TRP A 205 -2.09 15.83 -6.68
C TRP A 205 -3.04 16.14 -5.53
N ILE A 206 -2.84 17.27 -4.87
CA ILE A 206 -3.71 17.68 -3.76
C ILE A 206 -4.97 18.34 -4.33
N LYS A 207 -6.14 17.90 -3.89
CA LYS A 207 -7.46 18.43 -4.32
C LYS A 207 -8.03 19.41 -3.34
N THR A 208 -8.01 19.03 -2.07
CA THR A 208 -8.57 19.80 -0.97
C THR A 208 -7.80 19.47 0.29
N VAL A 209 -7.54 20.49 1.12
CA VAL A 209 -7.11 20.29 2.50
C VAL A 209 -8.05 21.04 3.42
N ILE A 210 -8.56 20.39 4.46
CA ILE A 210 -9.42 20.99 5.48
C ILE A 210 -8.69 20.89 6.81
N TYR A 211 -8.59 22.00 7.51
CA TYR A 211 -7.97 22.13 8.81
C TYR A 211 -8.99 22.53 9.85
N LEU A 212 -9.13 21.72 10.89
CA LEU A 212 -9.92 22.04 12.07
C LEU A 212 -9.05 22.57 13.17
N SER A 213 -9.56 23.60 13.82
CA SER A 213 -8.96 24.16 15.02
C SER A 213 -9.05 23.17 16.20
N TYR A 214 -8.15 23.29 17.17
CA TYR A 214 -8.21 22.49 18.40
C TYR A 214 -9.60 22.56 19.11
N PRO A 215 -10.26 23.74 19.25
CA PRO A 215 -11.62 23.81 19.80
C PRO A 215 -12.67 23.03 18.98
N ASP A 216 -12.57 23.06 17.65
CA ASP A 216 -13.45 22.28 16.79
C ASP A 216 -13.20 20.76 17.00
N CYS A 217 -11.94 20.35 17.17
CA CYS A 217 -11.58 18.96 17.46
C CYS A 217 -12.19 18.45 18.76
N GLN A 218 -12.32 19.31 19.80
CA GLN A 218 -12.98 18.95 21.06
C GLN A 218 -14.44 18.54 20.82
N LEU A 219 -15.17 19.35 20.06
CA LEU A 219 -16.58 19.08 19.74
C LEU A 219 -16.73 17.79 18.92
N LEU A 220 -15.89 17.57 17.92
CA LEU A 220 -15.93 16.30 17.17
C LEU A 220 -15.54 15.11 18.03
N TYR A 221 -14.57 15.24 18.93
CA TYR A 221 -14.21 14.17 19.85
C TYR A 221 -15.40 13.78 20.75
N GLU A 222 -16.13 14.76 21.29
CA GLU A 222 -17.35 14.51 22.07
C GLU A 222 -18.41 13.76 21.25
N LEU A 223 -18.64 14.20 20.00
CA LEU A 223 -19.57 13.55 19.08
C LEU A 223 -19.17 12.11 18.75
N LEU A 224 -17.87 11.85 18.55
CA LEU A 224 -17.35 10.51 18.26
C LEU A 224 -17.41 9.57 19.46
N LYS A 225 -17.26 10.09 20.68
CA LYS A 225 -17.45 9.30 21.91
C LYS A 225 -18.89 8.87 22.12
N ASP A 226 -19.86 9.66 21.69
CA ASP A 226 -21.26 9.25 21.67
C ASP A 226 -21.53 8.33 20.47
N TYR A 227 -21.27 7.04 20.69
CA TYR A 227 -21.47 6.00 19.67
C TYR A 227 -22.87 6.02 19.04
N LYS A 228 -23.92 6.37 19.79
CA LYS A 228 -25.30 6.38 19.29
C LYS A 228 -25.52 7.55 18.34
N GLN A 229 -25.01 8.73 18.67
CA GLN A 229 -25.07 9.89 17.78
C GLN A 229 -24.23 9.67 16.52
N TRP A 230 -23.01 9.14 16.66
CA TRP A 230 -22.16 8.84 15.51
C TRP A 230 -22.78 7.81 14.56
N GLN A 231 -23.33 6.71 15.10
CA GLN A 231 -24.08 5.74 14.29
C GLN A 231 -25.26 6.37 13.55
N THR A 232 -25.92 7.36 14.16
CA THR A 232 -27.05 8.06 13.54
C THR A 232 -26.58 8.89 12.35
N ILE A 233 -25.42 9.55 12.46
CA ILE A 233 -24.77 10.25 11.34
C ILE A 233 -24.41 9.26 10.23
N GLN A 234 -23.74 8.15 10.57
CA GLN A 234 -23.35 7.13 9.59
C GLN A 234 -24.54 6.51 8.85
N LYS A 235 -25.69 6.32 9.51
CA LYS A 235 -26.91 5.83 8.85
C LYS A 235 -27.52 6.84 7.89
N ASN A 236 -27.41 8.13 8.18
CA ASN A 236 -28.00 9.21 7.38
C ASN A 236 -27.03 9.79 6.34
N ILE A 237 -25.77 9.35 6.31
CA ILE A 237 -24.72 10.01 5.51
C ILE A 237 -25.02 10.03 4.01
N LEU A 238 -25.68 9.00 3.47
CA LEU A 238 -26.06 8.98 2.05
C LEU A 238 -27.00 10.13 1.70
N SER A 239 -27.96 10.42 2.58
CA SER A 239 -28.88 11.54 2.43
C SER A 239 -28.16 12.88 2.67
N LEU A 240 -27.39 12.97 3.76
CA LEU A 240 -26.64 14.18 4.13
C LEU A 240 -25.67 14.61 3.02
N SER A 241 -24.98 13.68 2.39
CA SER A 241 -24.00 13.95 1.32
C SER A 241 -24.57 14.65 0.08
N LYS A 242 -25.90 14.73 -0.04
CA LYS A 242 -26.62 15.34 -1.17
C LYS A 242 -27.47 16.55 -0.76
N MET A 243 -27.55 16.83 0.54
CA MET A 243 -28.35 17.91 1.09
C MET A 243 -27.55 19.21 1.12
N SER A 244 -28.26 20.34 1.07
CA SER A 244 -27.69 21.62 1.49
C SER A 244 -27.40 21.62 2.98
N TYR A 245 -26.59 22.59 3.43
CA TYR A 245 -26.28 22.78 4.84
C TYR A 245 -27.56 22.84 5.72
N GLU A 246 -28.55 23.66 5.34
CA GLU A 246 -29.76 23.89 6.14
C GLU A 246 -30.65 22.64 6.26
N GLU A 247 -30.75 21.88 5.17
CA GLU A 247 -31.46 20.60 5.14
C GLU A 247 -30.75 19.57 6.02
N GLY A 248 -29.43 19.47 5.90
CA GLY A 248 -28.60 18.59 6.73
C GLY A 248 -28.70 18.94 8.21
N TYR A 249 -28.62 20.23 8.54
CA TYR A 249 -28.78 20.72 9.90
C TYR A 249 -30.16 20.36 10.47
N SER A 250 -31.22 20.61 9.71
CA SER A 250 -32.59 20.26 10.10
C SER A 250 -32.76 18.76 10.33
N LEU A 251 -32.10 17.91 9.54
CA LEU A 251 -32.12 16.47 9.72
C LEU A 251 -31.40 16.04 11.01
N LEU A 252 -30.15 16.48 11.23
CA LEU A 252 -29.38 16.11 12.41
C LEU A 252 -29.99 16.65 13.71
N ARG A 253 -30.61 17.83 13.66
CA ARG A 253 -31.33 18.41 14.80
C ARG A 253 -32.52 17.56 15.24
N LYS A 254 -33.25 16.92 14.31
CA LYS A 254 -34.33 15.95 14.66
C LYS A 254 -33.79 14.76 15.46
N HIS A 255 -32.51 14.45 15.29
CA HIS A 255 -31.80 13.41 16.04
C HIS A 255 -31.07 13.93 17.29
N GLN A 256 -31.40 15.14 17.75
CA GLN A 256 -30.88 15.76 18.98
C GLN A 256 -29.36 16.06 18.96
N ILE A 257 -28.75 16.11 17.78
CA ILE A 257 -27.36 16.57 17.66
C ILE A 257 -27.34 18.09 17.78
N SER A 258 -26.46 18.62 18.64
CA SER A 258 -26.42 20.05 18.94
C SER A 258 -25.98 20.88 17.74
N LYS A 259 -26.28 22.19 17.75
CA LYS A 259 -25.89 23.11 16.68
C LYS A 259 -24.37 23.16 16.48
N GLN A 260 -23.61 23.23 17.57
CA GLN A 260 -22.15 23.30 17.53
C GLN A 260 -21.55 22.03 16.91
N HIS A 261 -22.04 20.85 17.30
CA HIS A 261 -21.60 19.59 16.71
C HIS A 261 -21.89 19.50 15.20
N CYS A 262 -23.09 19.95 14.78
CA CYS A 262 -23.43 19.98 13.36
C CYS A 262 -22.53 20.94 12.58
N GLN A 263 -22.31 22.15 13.10
CA GLN A 263 -21.45 23.16 12.46
C GLN A 263 -20.04 22.62 12.22
N VAL A 264 -19.44 22.00 13.23
CA VAL A 264 -18.08 21.45 13.08
C VAL A 264 -18.05 20.26 12.14
N LEU A 265 -19.02 19.35 12.23
CA LEU A 265 -19.12 18.23 11.28
C LEU A 265 -19.22 18.77 9.85
N PHE A 266 -20.07 19.76 9.59
CA PHE A 266 -20.29 20.31 8.26
C PHE A 266 -19.12 21.12 7.71
N LYS A 267 -18.26 21.71 8.57
CA LYS A 267 -16.94 22.23 8.16
C LYS A 267 -16.10 21.12 7.52
N VAL A 268 -16.01 19.95 8.18
CA VAL A 268 -15.21 18.81 7.69
C VAL A 268 -15.82 18.16 6.46
N LEU A 269 -17.16 18.06 6.40
CA LEU A 269 -17.86 17.54 5.23
C LEU A 269 -17.87 18.54 4.06
N GLY A 270 -17.41 19.78 4.26
CA GLY A 270 -17.37 20.80 3.22
C GLY A 270 -18.75 21.17 2.65
N MET A 271 -19.81 21.09 3.46
CA MET A 271 -21.19 21.22 2.99
C MET A 271 -21.65 22.67 2.74
N THR A 272 -21.01 23.66 3.36
CA THR A 272 -21.36 25.08 3.19
C THR A 272 -21.00 25.61 1.81
N ASP A 273 -19.80 25.29 1.35
CA ASP A 273 -19.22 25.80 0.10
C ASP A 273 -19.15 24.70 -0.99
N TYR A 274 -19.82 23.57 -0.77
CA TYR A 274 -19.82 22.39 -1.65
C TYR A 274 -18.40 21.95 -2.06
N ILE A 275 -17.49 21.98 -1.09
CA ILE A 275 -16.05 21.76 -1.29
C ILE A 275 -15.76 20.30 -1.66
N LEU A 276 -16.54 19.38 -1.10
CA LEU A 276 -16.37 17.95 -1.27
C LEU A 276 -17.55 17.37 -2.07
N SER A 277 -17.25 16.43 -2.96
CA SER A 277 -18.30 15.67 -3.65
C SER A 277 -18.97 14.68 -2.70
N SER A 278 -20.19 14.26 -3.03
CA SER A 278 -20.92 13.27 -2.23
C SER A 278 -20.14 11.96 -2.03
N SER A 279 -19.37 11.51 -3.03
CA SER A 279 -18.56 10.29 -2.93
C SER A 279 -17.42 10.42 -1.92
N VAL A 280 -16.79 11.60 -1.83
CA VAL A 280 -15.75 11.90 -0.83
C VAL A 280 -16.36 11.99 0.57
N ILE A 281 -17.51 12.67 0.73
CA ILE A 281 -18.22 12.77 2.02
C ILE A 281 -18.58 11.38 2.57
N LEU A 282 -19.10 10.52 1.71
CA LEU A 282 -19.44 9.13 2.05
C LEU A 282 -18.20 8.35 2.51
N ASP A 283 -17.07 8.55 1.85
CA ASP A 283 -15.82 7.86 2.17
C ASP A 283 -15.26 8.32 3.52
N LEU A 284 -15.24 9.63 3.73
CA LEU A 284 -14.74 10.27 4.94
C LEU A 284 -15.45 9.74 6.20
N VAL A 285 -16.79 9.72 6.21
CA VAL A 285 -17.56 9.29 7.38
C VAL A 285 -17.54 7.77 7.61
N LYS A 286 -17.31 6.99 6.56
CA LYS A 286 -17.24 5.52 6.66
C LYS A 286 -15.87 5.04 7.12
N ASN A 287 -14.80 5.63 6.57
CA ASN A 287 -13.45 5.09 6.68
C ASN A 287 -12.52 5.96 7.54
N LYS A 288 -12.88 7.21 7.85
CA LYS A 288 -12.10 8.13 8.70
C LYS A 288 -12.87 8.46 9.99
N PHE A 289 -12.45 9.51 10.70
CA PHE A 289 -12.89 9.84 12.06
C PHE A 289 -12.45 8.82 13.10
N HIS A 290 -11.19 8.41 13.04
CA HIS A 290 -10.61 7.51 14.03
C HIS A 290 -10.55 8.19 15.41
N LEU A 291 -11.32 7.66 16.37
CA LEU A 291 -11.40 8.20 17.73
C LEU A 291 -10.02 8.37 18.41
N SER A 292 -9.07 7.47 18.12
CA SER A 292 -7.71 7.53 18.65
C SER A 292 -6.94 8.79 18.20
N ARG A 293 -7.14 9.26 16.96
CA ARG A 293 -6.51 10.48 16.44
C ARG A 293 -7.03 11.72 17.14
N TYR A 294 -8.34 11.78 17.34
CA TYR A 294 -8.97 12.85 18.12
C TYR A 294 -8.52 12.84 19.57
N GLN A 295 -8.34 11.66 20.17
CA GLN A 295 -7.78 11.56 21.52
C GLN A 295 -6.35 12.12 21.57
N GLU A 296 -5.47 11.75 20.64
CA GLU A 296 -4.11 12.32 20.52
C GLU A 296 -4.17 13.85 20.38
N ALA A 297 -5.06 14.36 19.53
CA ALA A 297 -5.21 15.81 19.33
C ALA A 297 -5.65 16.52 20.62
N MET A 298 -6.48 15.88 21.44
CA MET A 298 -6.88 16.40 22.76
C MET A 298 -5.72 16.44 23.75
N GLU A 299 -4.88 15.41 23.76
CA GLU A 299 -3.74 15.29 24.66
C GLU A 299 -2.66 16.33 24.36
N TYR A 300 -2.40 16.60 23.08
CA TYR A 300 -1.33 17.51 22.63
C TYR A 300 -1.80 18.91 22.21
N GLN A 301 -3.10 19.20 22.34
CA GLN A 301 -3.71 20.47 21.92
C GLN A 301 -3.52 20.80 20.43
N GLU A 302 -3.63 19.76 19.60
CA GLU A 302 -3.43 19.84 18.15
C GLU A 302 -4.76 20.07 17.42
N GLY A 303 -4.67 20.59 16.19
CA GLY A 303 -5.81 20.58 15.27
C GLY A 303 -5.98 19.22 14.59
N MET A 304 -6.97 19.10 13.72
CA MET A 304 -7.10 17.96 12.80
C MET A 304 -6.95 18.46 11.37
N LEU A 305 -6.35 17.65 10.50
CA LEU A 305 -6.30 17.90 9.07
C LEU A 305 -6.89 16.74 8.29
N TYR A 306 -7.60 17.08 7.23
CA TYR A 306 -8.12 16.16 6.23
C TYR A 306 -7.58 16.57 4.88
N CYS A 307 -6.93 15.66 4.17
CA CYS A 307 -6.42 15.94 2.83
C CYS A 307 -7.00 14.95 1.83
N VAL A 308 -7.74 15.48 0.86
CA VAL A 308 -8.16 14.73 -0.33
C VAL A 308 -7.08 14.93 -1.37
N TYR A 309 -6.45 13.83 -1.77
CA TYR A 309 -5.40 13.84 -2.76
C TYR A 309 -5.57 12.68 -3.73
N CYS A 310 -4.92 12.79 -4.88
CA CYS A 310 -4.79 11.70 -5.83
C CYS A 310 -3.32 11.34 -6.00
N PHE A 311 -3.04 10.09 -6.34
CA PHE A 311 -1.72 9.66 -6.75
C PHE A 311 -1.79 8.81 -8.02
N THR A 312 -0.71 8.81 -8.79
CA THR A 312 -0.60 7.99 -10.00
C THR A 312 0.05 6.64 -9.72
N TYR A 313 -0.51 5.59 -10.29
CA TYR A 313 0.12 4.26 -10.34
C TYR A 313 -0.17 3.63 -11.71
N GLN A 314 0.86 3.19 -12.41
CA GLN A 314 0.76 2.65 -13.79
C GLN A 314 -0.06 3.52 -14.77
N GLY A 315 0.05 4.85 -14.65
CA GLY A 315 -0.65 5.80 -15.51
C GLY A 315 -2.13 6.01 -15.19
N GLN A 316 -2.65 5.39 -14.12
CA GLN A 316 -4.00 5.60 -13.61
C GLN A 316 -3.98 6.43 -12.33
N TRP A 317 -5.04 7.19 -12.08
CA TRP A 317 -5.19 8.01 -10.88
C TRP A 317 -6.05 7.32 -9.83
N PHE A 318 -5.58 7.37 -8.59
CA PHE A 318 -6.26 6.84 -7.41
C PHE A 318 -6.47 7.97 -6.41
N GLN A 319 -7.68 8.09 -5.87
CA GLN A 319 -8.01 9.10 -4.87
C GLN A 319 -7.95 8.49 -3.48
N CYS A 320 -7.32 9.21 -2.56
CA CYS A 320 -7.20 8.87 -1.15
C CYS A 320 -7.60 10.05 -0.27
N ILE A 321 -7.96 9.72 0.96
CA ILE A 321 -8.24 10.69 2.01
C ILE A 321 -7.29 10.42 3.17
N LEU A 322 -6.44 11.39 3.47
CA LEU A 322 -5.65 11.42 4.70
C LEU A 322 -6.50 12.03 5.82
N GLU A 323 -6.50 11.37 6.97
CA GLU A 323 -6.88 11.93 8.27
C GLU A 323 -5.63 11.92 9.16
N ASP A 324 -5.23 13.09 9.67
CA ASP A 324 -4.13 13.17 10.61
C ASP A 324 -4.24 14.39 11.54
N ASN A 325 -3.37 14.43 12.55
CA ASN A 325 -3.28 15.55 13.45
C ASN A 325 -2.52 16.71 12.81
N TRP A 326 -3.03 17.92 13.02
CA TRP A 326 -2.36 19.16 12.66
C TRP A 326 -1.51 19.65 13.84
N LYS A 327 -0.29 19.12 13.90
CA LYS A 327 0.63 19.22 15.05
C LYS A 327 1.19 20.62 15.30
N ILE A 328 1.23 21.42 14.25
CA ILE A 328 1.79 22.79 14.23
C ILE A 328 0.69 23.86 14.30
N TYR A 329 -0.53 23.49 14.69
CA TYR A 329 -1.62 24.43 14.96
C TYR A 329 -1.14 25.65 15.79
N PRO A 330 -1.48 26.91 15.42
CA PRO A 330 -2.36 27.36 14.33
C PRO A 330 -1.59 27.84 13.08
N ILE A 331 -0.53 27.13 12.67
CA ILE A 331 0.24 27.42 11.45
C ILE A 331 -0.12 26.43 10.35
N LEU A 332 -0.64 26.92 9.22
CA LEU A 332 -0.94 26.10 8.05
C LEU A 332 0.21 26.15 7.05
N TYR A 333 0.42 25.05 6.33
CA TYR A 333 1.30 25.01 5.16
C TYR A 333 0.44 24.69 3.94
N GLU A 334 0.58 25.50 2.89
CA GLU A 334 0.02 25.12 1.59
C GLU A 334 0.90 24.00 0.99
N PRO A 335 0.35 23.13 0.14
CA PRO A 335 1.11 22.25 -0.72
C PRO A 335 1.99 23.04 -1.68
N SER A 336 3.15 22.49 -2.05
CA SER A 336 3.98 23.09 -3.09
C SER A 336 3.23 23.20 -4.42
N SER A 337 3.39 24.35 -5.08
CA SER A 337 2.81 24.65 -6.38
C SER A 337 3.07 23.59 -7.48
N TYR A 338 4.11 22.76 -7.31
CA TYR A 338 4.39 21.64 -8.20
C TYR A 338 3.28 20.56 -8.23
N TYR A 339 2.53 20.42 -7.13
CA TYR A 339 1.48 19.42 -6.97
C TYR A 339 0.07 20.00 -6.95
N GLY A 340 -0.06 21.29 -7.29
CA GLY A 340 -1.32 22.02 -7.42
C GLY A 340 -1.23 23.43 -6.83
N GLN A 341 -1.97 24.37 -7.41
CA GLN A 341 -2.17 25.71 -6.83
C GLN A 341 -3.56 25.81 -6.22
N GLY A 342 -3.62 26.31 -4.98
CA GLY A 342 -4.85 26.38 -4.23
C GLY A 342 -5.14 27.76 -3.68
N ILE A 343 -6.42 28.00 -3.42
CA ILE A 343 -6.90 29.22 -2.76
C ILE A 343 -7.28 28.82 -1.33
N TYR A 344 -6.71 29.52 -0.36
CA TYR A 344 -7.05 29.36 1.04
C TYR A 344 -8.25 30.21 1.44
N GLN A 345 -9.13 29.62 2.22
CA GLN A 345 -10.24 30.31 2.88
C GLN A 345 -10.29 29.92 4.36
N SER A 346 -10.12 30.91 5.23
CA SER A 346 -10.30 30.73 6.67
C SER A 346 -11.77 30.47 6.98
N PHE A 347 -12.03 29.62 7.97
CA PHE A 347 -13.37 29.52 8.53
C PHE A 347 -13.76 30.83 9.24
N GLY A 348 -15.03 31.24 9.10
CA GLY A 348 -15.59 32.37 9.84
C GLY A 348 -15.88 32.01 11.30
N LYS A 349 -15.94 33.02 12.17
CA LYS A 349 -16.32 32.83 13.60
C LYS A 349 -17.73 32.25 13.76
N ASP A 350 -18.64 32.70 12.91
CA ASP A 350 -20.01 32.22 12.81
C ASP A 350 -20.15 31.45 11.50
N PHE A 351 -19.50 30.29 11.39
CA PHE A 351 -19.68 29.43 10.22
C PHE A 351 -21.17 29.08 10.10
N VAL A 352 -21.84 29.70 9.11
CA VAL A 352 -23.28 29.56 8.83
C VAL A 352 -23.48 28.35 7.97
#